data_AF-A0A381NT22-F1
#
_entry.id   AF-A0A381NT22-F1
#
_cell.length_a   1.000
_cell.length_b   1.000
_cell.length_c   1.000
_cell.angle_alpha   90.00
_cell.angle_beta   90.00
_cell.angle_gamma   90.00
#
_symmetry.space_group_name_H-M   'P 1'
#
loop_
_entity.id
_entity.type
_entity.pdbx_description
1 polymer ?
#
loop_
_entity_poly.entity_id
_entity_poly.type
_entity_poly.pdbx_seq_one_letter_code
_entity_poly.pdbx_strand_id
1 'polypeptide(L)'
;VTDEQKSYLEKRLNKVDRLIKRPIYCRVTLDKGKNDFVTEINLSVPGDTIFVKALSNDQTKSIDDAVDKLVTRVVKFKETRFSKI
;
A
#
# COMPACT_ATOMS: atom_id res chain seq x y z
N VAL A 1 -14.38 0.53 -9.47
CA VAL A 1 -13.02 1.06 -9.72
C VAL A 1 -12.90 1.24 -11.22
N THR A 2 -12.56 2.42 -11.73
CA THR A 2 -12.36 2.64 -13.19
C THR A 2 -10.98 2.10 -13.62
N ASP A 3 -10.82 1.78 -14.90
CA ASP A 3 -9.54 1.26 -15.44
C ASP A 3 -8.37 2.23 -15.24
N GLU A 4 -8.62 3.53 -15.30
CA GLU A 4 -7.61 4.56 -15.01
C GLU A 4 -7.11 4.50 -13.56
N GLN A 5 -8.03 4.32 -12.60
CA GLN A 5 -7.68 4.18 -11.18
C GLN A 5 -6.87 2.91 -10.94
N LYS A 6 -7.22 1.82 -11.63
CA LYS A 6 -6.50 0.56 -11.53
C LYS A 6 -5.07 0.69 -12.09
N SER A 7 -4.92 1.28 -13.28
CA SER A 7 -3.62 1.55 -13.88
C SER A 7 -2.75 2.47 -13.00
N TYR A 8 -3.36 3.49 -12.38
CA TYR A 8 -2.67 4.38 -11.45
C TYR A 8 -2.17 3.63 -10.21
N LEU A 9 -3.04 2.83 -9.60
CA LEU A 9 -2.69 1.96 -8.46
C LEU A 9 -1.58 0.98 -8.82
N GLU A 10 -1.66 0.31 -9.97
CA GLU A 10 -0.64 -0.63 -10.42
C GLU A 10 0.72 0.06 -10.62
N LYS A 11 0.77 1.25 -11.23
CA LYS A 11 2.00 2.04 -11.37
C LYS A 11 2.62 2.41 -10.02
N ARG A 12 1.79 2.84 -9.06
CA ARG A 12 2.24 3.20 -7.71
C ARG A 12 2.70 1.98 -6.91
N LEU A 13 1.94 0.89 -6.96
CA LEU A 13 2.27 -0.36 -6.28
C LEU A 13 3.51 -1.05 -6.87
N ASN A 14 3.82 -0.83 -8.16
CA ASN A 14 5.06 -1.35 -8.76
C ASN A 14 6.32 -0.88 -7.99
N LYS A 15 6.31 0.34 -7.42
CA LYS A 15 7.41 0.82 -6.56
C LYS A 15 7.56 -0.04 -5.31
N VAL A 16 6.44 -0.47 -4.73
CA VAL A 16 6.41 -1.34 -3.55
C VAL A 16 6.81 -2.77 -3.92
N ASP A 17 6.34 -3.26 -5.06
CA ASP A 17 6.67 -4.60 -5.57
C ASP A 17 8.18 -4.78 -5.75
N ARG A 18 8.87 -3.80 -6.34
CA ARG A 18 10.35 -3.81 -6.45
C ARG A 18 11.08 -3.89 -5.11
N LEU A 19 10.47 -3.39 -4.04
CA LEU A 19 11.07 -3.43 -2.71
C LEU A 19 10.87 -4.80 -2.05
N ILE A 20 9.81 -5.53 -2.39
CA ILE A 20 9.44 -6.79 -1.75
C ILE A 20 9.89 -7.95 -2.63
N LYS A 21 10.86 -8.74 -2.15
CA LYS A 21 11.37 -9.90 -2.92
C LYS A 21 10.28 -10.94 -3.26
N ARG A 22 9.25 -11.09 -2.42
CA ARG A 22 8.13 -12.05 -2.57
C ARG A 22 6.87 -11.60 -1.81
N PRO A 23 6.01 -10.73 -2.37
CA PRO A 23 4.69 -10.52 -1.79
C PRO A 23 3.84 -11.79 -1.93
N ILE A 24 3.08 -12.17 -0.89
CA ILE A 24 2.14 -13.30 -0.95
C ILE A 24 0.86 -12.84 -1.63
N TYR A 25 0.28 -11.73 -1.15
CA TYR A 25 -0.82 -11.04 -1.80
C TYR A 25 -0.90 -9.59 -1.34
N CYS A 26 -1.45 -8.72 -2.19
CA CYS A 26 -1.79 -7.34 -1.86
C CYS A 26 -3.28 -7.11 -2.14
N ARG A 27 -4.04 -6.70 -1.12
CA ARG A 27 -5.45 -6.32 -1.24
C ARG A 27 -5.58 -4.83 -0.99
N VAL A 28 -6.14 -4.12 -1.95
CA VAL A 28 -6.48 -2.70 -1.84
C VAL A 28 -7.99 -2.56 -1.73
N THR A 29 -8.44 -1.84 -0.71
CA THR A 29 -9.83 -1.46 -0.52
C THR A 29 -9.92 0.06 -0.62
N LEU A 30 -10.73 0.54 -1.54
CA LEU A 30 -11.06 1.96 -1.68
C LEU A 30 -12.48 2.14 -1.17
N ASP A 31 -12.64 2.94 -0.14
CA ASP A 31 -13.93 3.32 0.41
C ASP A 31 -14.15 4.83 0.19
N LYS A 32 -15.39 5.19 -0.15
CA LYS A 32 -15.78 6.57 -0.42
C LYS A 32 -16.87 6.95 0.58
N GLY A 33 -16.47 7.73 1.59
CA GLY A 33 -17.39 8.37 2.51
C GLY A 33 -18.08 9.59 1.89
N LYS A 34 -18.84 10.33 2.71
CA LYS A 34 -19.55 11.55 2.27
C LYS A 34 -18.61 12.67 1.83
N ASN A 35 -17.54 12.91 2.58
CA ASN A 35 -16.52 13.93 2.28
C ASN A 35 -15.08 13.39 2.22
N ASP A 36 -14.88 12.13 2.61
CA ASP A 36 -13.55 11.55 2.76
C ASP A 36 -13.40 10.29 1.92
N PHE A 37 -12.22 10.13 1.34
CA PHE A 37 -11.78 8.93 0.67
C PHE A 37 -10.84 8.16 1.59
N VAL A 38 -11.15 6.88 1.77
CA VAL A 38 -10.37 5.98 2.61
C VAL A 38 -9.73 4.94 1.72
N THR A 39 -8.41 4.87 1.75
CA THR A 39 -7.65 3.82 1.06
C THR A 39 -7.00 2.93 2.11
N GLU A 40 -7.33 1.65 2.05
CA GLU A 40 -6.75 0.60 2.89
C GLU A 40 -5.95 -0.36 2.01
N ILE A 41 -4.73 -0.68 2.43
CA ILE A 41 -3.87 -1.64 1.74
C ILE A 41 -3.41 -2.68 2.74
N ASN A 42 -3.71 -3.94 2.43
CA ASN A 42 -3.29 -5.12 3.16
C ASN A 42 -2.28 -5.87 2.30
N LEU A 43 -1.04 -5.91 2.75
CA LEU A 43 0.06 -6.61 2.07
C LEU A 43 0.53 -7.75 2.96
N SER A 44 0.31 -8.98 2.55
CA SER A 44 0.91 -10.14 3.21
C SER A 44 2.26 -10.47 2.61
N VAL A 45 3.25 -10.62 3.48
CA VAL A 45 4.61 -11.05 3.15
C VAL A 45 4.93 -12.31 3.94
N PRO A 46 5.94 -13.11 3.56
CA PRO A 46 6.29 -14.32 4.28
C PRO A 46 6.58 -14.04 5.77
N GLY A 47 5.69 -14.48 6.65
CA GLY A 47 5.82 -14.36 8.10
C GLY A 47 5.48 -12.98 8.70
N ASP A 48 4.82 -12.09 7.97
CA ASP A 48 4.17 -10.90 8.55
C ASP A 48 3.08 -10.33 7.62
N THR A 49 2.18 -9.51 8.13
CA THR A 49 1.18 -8.79 7.33
C THR A 49 1.25 -7.30 7.62
N ILE A 50 1.50 -6.51 6.58
CA ILE A 50 1.59 -5.07 6.65
C ILE A 50 0.23 -4.49 6.27
N PHE A 51 -0.41 -3.85 7.24
CA PHE A 51 -1.63 -3.09 7.04
C PHE A 51 -1.35 -1.59 7.06
N VAL A 52 -1.91 -0.86 6.10
CA VAL A 52 -1.91 0.59 6.06
C VAL A 52 -3.28 1.13 5.71
N LYS A 53 -3.58 2.30 6.28
CA LYS A 53 -4.81 3.06 6.05
C LYS A 53 -4.47 4.54 5.87
N ALA A 54 -5.09 5.16 4.89
CA ALA A 54 -5.04 6.59 4.69
C ALA A 54 -6.45 7.13 4.46
N LEU A 55 -6.69 8.33 5.00
CA LEU A 55 -7.93 9.08 4.86
C LEU A 55 -7.55 10.45 4.30
N SER A 56 -8.23 10.86 3.24
CA SER A 56 -7.97 12.14 2.58
C SER A 56 -9.25 12.67 1.95
N ASN A 57 -9.34 13.99 1.75
CA ASN A 57 -10.46 14.61 1.06
C ASN A 57 -10.40 14.45 -0.47
N ASP A 58 -9.26 13.95 -0.98
CA ASP A 58 -9.04 13.63 -2.39
C ASP A 58 -8.73 12.14 -2.56
N GLN A 59 -9.36 11.51 -3.55
CA GLN A 59 -9.19 10.08 -3.79
C GLN A 59 -7.74 9.72 -4.15
N THR A 60 -7.12 10.46 -5.06
CA THR A 60 -5.74 10.22 -5.52
C THR A 60 -4.76 10.45 -4.38
N LYS A 61 -5.01 11.47 -3.56
CA LYS A 61 -4.20 11.75 -2.37
C LYS A 61 -4.31 10.65 -1.33
N SER A 62 -5.50 10.11 -1.09
CA SER A 62 -5.67 8.97 -0.17
C SER A 62 -4.89 7.74 -0.65
N ILE A 63 -4.82 7.51 -1.97
CA ILE A 63 -4.05 6.42 -2.56
C ILE A 63 -2.55 6.66 -2.38
N ASP A 64 -2.08 7.86 -2.73
CA ASP A 64 -0.67 8.23 -2.59
C ASP A 64 -0.20 8.13 -1.13
N ASP A 65 -0.99 8.67 -0.20
CA ASP A 65 -0.72 8.60 1.24
C ASP A 65 -0.68 7.14 1.74
N ALA A 66 -1.57 6.27 1.25
CA ALA A 66 -1.57 4.86 1.62
C ALA A 66 -0.33 4.13 1.07
N VAL A 67 0.04 4.41 -0.18
CA VAL A 67 1.22 3.81 -0.82
C VAL A 67 2.51 4.27 -0.14
N ASP A 68 2.66 5.54 0.19
CA ASP A 68 3.86 6.06 0.84
C ASP A 68 4.01 5.50 2.27
N LYS A 69 2.90 5.33 3.00
CA LYS A 69 2.88 4.59 4.28
C LYS A 69 3.29 3.12 4.09
N LEU A 70 2.83 2.47 3.03
CA LEU A 70 3.19 1.09 2.71
C LEU A 70 4.68 0.95 2.44
N VAL A 71 5.25 1.82 1.61
CA VAL A 71 6.69 1.88 1.33
C VAL A 71 7.49 2.00 2.62
N THR A 72 7.12 2.96 3.47
CA THR A 72 7.81 3.21 4.74
C THR A 72 7.77 1.97 5.66
N ARG A 73 6.61 1.32 5.77
CA ARG A 73 6.45 0.08 6.54
C ARG A 73 7.27 -1.07 5.97
N VAL A 74 7.28 -1.24 4.65
CA VAL A 74 8.04 -2.28 3.95
C VAL A 74 9.55 -2.08 4.12
N VAL A 75 10.04 -0.84 4.00
CA VAL A 75 11.46 -0.52 4.22
C VAL A 75 11.85 -0.84 5.65
N LYS A 76 11.09 -0.38 6.65
CA LYS A 76 11.33 -0.71 8.07
C LYS A 76 11.30 -2.21 8.35
N PHE A 77 10.36 -2.92 7.73
CA PHE A 77 10.26 -4.38 7.84
C PHE A 77 11.50 -5.08 7.30
N LYS A 78 11.99 -4.65 6.13
CA LYS A 78 13.24 -5.16 5.56
C LYS A 78 14.41 -4.84 6.47
N GLU A 79 14.60 -3.60 6.90
CA GLU A 79 15.70 -3.21 7.79
C GLU A 79 15.71 -4.05 9.07
N THR A 80 14.55 -4.21 9.73
CA THR A 80 14.45 -4.97 10.98
C THR A 80 14.76 -6.46 10.81
N ARG A 81 14.38 -7.07 9.67
CA ARG A 81 14.63 -8.49 9.40
C ARG A 81 16.01 -8.77 8.81
N PHE A 82 16.52 -7.91 7.93
CA PHE A 82 17.86 -8.06 7.36
C PHE A 82 18.95 -7.69 8.38
N SER A 83 18.66 -6.85 9.38
CA SER A 83 19.63 -6.52 10.44
C SER A 83 19.82 -7.65 11.46
N LYS A 84 19.06 -8.75 11.38
CA LYS A 84 19.19 -9.94 12.24
C LYS A 84 19.79 -11.16 11.53
N ILE A 85 20.35 -10.99 10.32
CA ILE A 85 21.03 -12.07 9.58
C ILE A 85 22.53 -11.79 9.58
#